data_AF-A0A966YJ84-F1
#
_entry.id   AF-A0A966YJ84-F1
#
_cell.length_a   1.000
_cell.length_b   1.000
_cell.length_c   1.000
_cell.angle_alpha   90.00
_cell.angle_beta   90.00
_cell.angle_gamma   90.00
#
_symmetry.space_group_name_H-M   'P 1'
#
loop_
_entity.id
_entity.type
_entity.pdbx_description
1 polymer ?
#
loop_
_entity_poly.entity_id
_entity_poly.type
_entity_poly.pdbx_seq_one_letter_code
_entity_poly.pdbx_strand_id
1 'polypeptide(L)' 'MFSLTAALRRAAQLNPAGDALRHEGRSQPWRTFPDRVARLAGGLAALGVGPGDRVAVLALNS' A
#
# COMPACT_ATOMS: atom_id res chain seq x y z
N MET A 1 -15.53 -3.37 12.14
CA MET A 1 -14.92 -2.11 11.65
C MET A 1 -13.96 -2.46 10.52
N PHE A 2 -14.26 -2.04 9.28
CA PHE A 2 -13.39 -2.29 8.13
C PHE A 2 -12.31 -1.20 8.05
N SER A 3 -11.04 -1.60 8.03
CA SER A 3 -9.90 -0.70 7.79
C SER A 3 -9.28 -1.06 6.44
N LEU A 4 -8.80 -0.06 5.71
CA LEU A 4 -8.11 -0.25 4.44
C LEU A 4 -6.91 -1.20 4.59
N THR A 5 -6.17 -1.09 5.69
CA THR A 5 -5.04 -1.99 6.00
C THR A 5 -5.48 -3.43 6.19
N ALA A 6 -6.66 -3.65 6.79
CA ALA A 6 -7.20 -5.00 6.97
C ALA A 6 -7.62 -5.64 5.64
N ALA A 7 -8.23 -4.85 4.74
CA ALA A 7 -8.56 -5.32 3.39
C ALA A 7 -7.30 -5.71 2.60
N LEU A 8 -6.24 -4.89 2.69
CA LEU A 8 -4.94 -5.17 2.07
C LEU A 8 -4.31 -6.47 2.58
N ARG A 9 -4.28 -6.69 3.90
CA ARG A 9 -3.74 -7.92 4.49
C ARG A 9 -4.55 -9.14 4.08
N ARG A 10 -5.88 -9.01 4.05
CA ARG A 10 -6.78 -10.08 3.62
C ARG A 10 -6.54 -10.45 2.15
N ALA A 11 -6.36 -9.48 1.25
CA ALA A 11 -6.07 -9.74 -0.15
C ALA A 11 -4.74 -10.52 -0.32
N ALA A 12 -3.69 -10.12 0.42
CA ALA A 12 -2.41 -10.83 0.44
C ALA A 12 -2.51 -12.27 0.96
N GLN A 13 -3.42 -12.55 1.89
CA GLN A 13 -3.68 -13.90 2.39
C GLN A 13 -4.49 -14.75 1.43
N LEU A 14 -5.55 -14.19 0.82
CA LEU A 14 -6.48 -14.93 -0.02
C LEU A 14 -5.95 -15.17 -1.44
N ASN A 15 -5.12 -14.27 -1.97
CA ASN A 15 -4.61 -14.35 -3.34
C ASN A 15 -3.13 -13.91 -3.43
N PRO A 16 -2.20 -14.58 -2.76
CA PRO A 16 -0.81 -14.11 -2.65
C PRO A 16 -0.08 -14.00 -4.01
N ALA A 17 -0.41 -14.89 -4.95
CA ALA A 17 0.23 -14.92 -6.27
C ALA A 17 -0.45 -14.01 -7.31
N GLY A 18 -1.70 -13.59 -7.07
CA GLY A 18 -2.41 -12.72 -8.00
C GLY A 18 -1.89 -11.30 -7.99
N ASP A 19 -2.17 -10.58 -9.07
CA ASP A 19 -1.75 -9.20 -9.26
C ASP A 19 -2.51 -8.26 -8.29
N ALA A 20 -1.74 -7.48 -7.52
CA ALA A 20 -2.26 -6.38 -6.71
C ALA A 20 -2.30 -5.06 -7.50
N LEU A 21 -1.32 -4.88 -8.37
CA LEU A 21 -1.17 -3.69 -9.21
C LEU A 21 -0.59 -4.11 -10.55
N ARG A 22 -1.18 -3.61 -11.63
CA ARG A 22 -0.62 -3.73 -12.99
C ARG A 22 -0.65 -2.37 -13.67
N HIS A 23 0.51 -1.86 -14.04
CA HIS A 23 0.65 -0.55 -14.67
C HIS A 23 1.84 -0.53 -15.63
N GLU A 24 1.62 -0.08 -16.87
CA GLU A 24 2.66 0.04 -17.91
C GLU A 24 3.53 -1.21 -18.08
N GLY A 25 2.89 -2.38 -18.21
CA GLY A 25 3.60 -3.66 -18.39
C GLY A 25 4.28 -4.22 -17.14
N ARG A 26 4.27 -3.50 -16.02
CA ARG A 26 4.75 -3.98 -14.73
C ARG A 26 3.60 -4.58 -13.94
N SER A 27 3.85 -5.70 -13.28
CA SER A 27 2.93 -6.29 -12.32
C SER A 27 3.59 -6.49 -10.96
N GLN A 28 2.82 -6.30 -9.90
CA GLN A 28 3.24 -6.61 -8.54
C GLN A 28 2.22 -7.54 -7.87
N PRO A 29 2.64 -8.70 -7.34
CA PRO A 29 1.72 -9.64 -6.70
C PRO A 29 1.38 -9.22 -5.28
N TRP A 30 0.19 -9.61 -4.82
CA TRP A 30 -0.32 -9.31 -3.48
C TRP A 30 0.62 -9.75 -2.35
N ARG A 31 1.39 -10.84 -2.51
CA ARG A 31 2.36 -11.28 -1.49
C ARG A 31 3.44 -10.25 -1.16
N THR A 32 3.77 -9.33 -2.07
CA THR A 32 4.82 -8.31 -1.88
C THR A 32 4.28 -6.90 -1.67
N PHE A 33 3.00 -6.68 -2.00
CA PHE A 33 2.39 -5.36 -1.96
C PHE A 33 2.32 -4.76 -0.54
N PRO A 34 2.02 -5.53 0.53
CA PRO A 34 2.04 -5.02 1.90
C PRO A 34 3.39 -4.42 2.33
N ASP A 35 4.50 -5.02 1.93
CA ASP A 35 5.83 -4.51 2.29
C ASP A 35 6.11 -3.16 1.63
N ARG A 36 5.63 -2.96 0.39
CA ARG A 36 5.70 -1.65 -0.27
C ARG A 36 4.91 -0.59 0.48
N VAL A 37 3.69 -0.92 0.93
CA VAL A 37 2.87 0.00 1.73
C VAL A 37 3.53 0.29 3.08
N ALA A 38 4.07 -0.73 3.76
CA ALA A 38 4.76 -0.58 5.03
C ALA A 38 6.00 0.32 4.91
N ARG A 39 6.79 0.21 3.84
CA ARG A 39 7.95 1.08 3.57
C ARG A 39 7.54 2.55 3.40
N LEU A 40 6.48 2.82 2.64
CA LEU A 40 5.97 4.19 2.47
C LEU A 40 5.45 4.74 3.81
N ALA A 41 4.68 3.95 4.55
CA ALA A 41 4.17 4.33 5.87
C ALA A 41 5.32 4.63 6.85
N GLY A 42 6.37 3.81 6.86
CA GLY A 42 7.56 4.04 7.68
C GLY A 42 8.31 5.31 7.30
N GLY A 43 8.41 5.63 6.01
CA GLY A 43 8.98 6.89 5.54
C GLY A 43 8.17 8.11 5.99
N LEU A 44 6.84 8.05 5.88
CA LEU A 44 5.96 9.12 6.37
C LEU A 44 6.05 9.29 7.89
N ALA A 45 6.09 8.20 8.64
CA ALA A 45 6.28 8.23 10.09
C ALA A 45 7.63 8.85 10.49
N ALA A 46 8.70 8.54 9.75
CA ALA A 46 10.02 9.15 9.97
C ALA A 46 10.05 10.65 9.67
N LEU A 47 9.14 11.15 8.83
CA LEU A 47 8.92 12.58 8.58
C LEU A 47 7.99 13.24 9.62
N GLY A 48 7.55 12.49 10.65
CA GLY A 48 6.73 13.00 11.74
C GLY A 48 5.22 12.92 11.53
N VAL A 49 4.75 12.24 10.47
CA VAL A 49 3.31 12.07 10.21
C VAL A 49 2.67 11.16 11.26
N GLY A 50 1.63 11.67 11.93
CA GLY A 50 0.87 10.96 12.95
C GLY A 50 -0.62 10.80 12.66
N PRO A 51 -1.38 10.18 13.59
CA PRO A 51 -2.83 10.05 13.46
C PRO A 51 -3.53 11.41 13.37
N GLY A 52 -4.35 11.59 12.33
CA GLY A 52 -5.09 12.84 12.09
C GLY A 52 -4.36 13.86 11.20
N ASP A 53 -3.07 13.66 10.96
CA ASP A 53 -2.31 14.49 10.03
C ASP A 53 -2.77 14.26 8.58
N ARG A 54 -2.64 15.32 7.77
CA ARG A 54 -3.05 15.30 6.36
C ARG A 54 -1.80 15.40 5.50
N VAL A 55 -1.67 14.47 4.57
CA VAL A 55 -0.55 14.42 3.63
C VAL A 55 -1.11 14.68 2.23
N ALA A 56 -0.61 15.74 1.57
CA ALA A 56 -0.97 16.02 0.18
C ALA A 56 -0.25 15.05 -0.76
N VAL A 57 -0.97 14.56 -1.77
CA VAL A 57 -0.41 13.76 -2.86
C VAL A 57 -0.67 14.53 -4.16
N LEU A 58 0.39 15.11 -4.72
CA LEU A 58 0.35 15.75 -6.03
C LEU A 58 1.30 14.98 -6.96
N ALA A 59 0.73 14.03 -7.69
CA ALA A 59 1.46 13.15 -8.58
C ALA A 59 0.53 12.66 -9.71
N LEU A 60 1.14 12.19 -10.80
CA LEU A 60 0.43 11.41 -11.81
C LEU A 60 0.16 9.99 -11.29
N ASN A 61 -0.79 9.29 -11.90
CA ASN A 61 -0.99 7.87 -11.64
C ASN A 61 0.27 7.08 -12.03
N SER A 62 0.61 6.11 -11.20
CA SER A 62 1.85 5.33 -11.30
C SER A 62 1.67 3.87 -10.88
#